data_AF-G7VUY6-F1
#
_entry.id   AF-G7VUY6-F1
#
_cell.length_a   1.000
_cell.length_b   1.000
_cell.length_c   1.000
_cell.angle_alpha   90.00
_cell.angle_beta   90.00
_cell.angle_gamma   90.00
#
_symmetry.space_group_name_H-M   'P 1'
#
loop_
_entity.id
_entity.type
_entity.pdbx_description
1 polymer ?
#
loop_
_entity_poly.entity_id
_entity_poly.type
_entity_poly.pdbx_seq_one_letter_code
_entity_poly.pdbx_strand_id
1 'polypeptide(L)' 'MNNDENLTLNQQIEGARQRLHDLYDQYGFGHACVLEQAMFLDELINQYNRMYNKHHYVQSETLETTSLVCKNIPLPNPT' A
#
# COMPACT_ATOMS: atom_id res chain seq x y z
N MET A 1 -20.31 10.67 12.43
CA MET A 1 -19.06 9.97 12.05
C MET A 1 -18.06 11.07 11.76
N ASN A 2 -16.94 11.10 12.50
CA ASN A 2 -16.04 12.25 12.54
C ASN A 2 -15.29 12.38 11.22
N ASN A 3 -15.64 13.39 10.42
CA ASN A 3 -14.93 13.71 9.17
C ASN A 3 -13.43 13.99 9.43
N ASP A 4 -13.11 14.47 10.64
CA ASP A 4 -11.75 14.76 11.07
C ASP A 4 -10.87 13.51 11.18
N GLU A 5 -11.44 12.37 11.60
CA GLU A 5 -10.71 11.10 11.67
C GLU A 5 -10.36 10.58 10.27
N ASN A 6 -11.27 10.76 9.31
CA ASN A 6 -11.05 10.36 7.91
C ASN A 6 -10.01 11.25 7.22
N LEU A 7 -10.04 12.56 7.48
CA LEU A 7 -9.03 13.51 7.00
C LEU A 7 -7.66 13.18 7.58
N THR A 8 -7.59 12.88 8.88
CA THR A 8 -6.35 12.51 9.57
C THR A 8 -5.76 11.22 9.01
N LEU A 9 -6.59 10.22 8.67
CA LEU A 9 -6.12 8.96 8.12
C LEU A 9 -5.64 9.11 6.67
N ASN A 10 -6.33 9.91 5.85
CA ASN A 10 -5.87 10.23 4.50
C ASN A 10 -4.50 10.93 4.50
N GLN A 11 -4.28 11.88 5.41
CA GLN A 11 -2.98 12.54 5.56
C GLN A 11 -1.87 11.57 5.95
N GLN A 12 -2.16 10.60 6.82
CA GLN A 12 -1.20 9.56 7.20
C GLN A 12 -0.85 8.63 6.04
N ILE A 13 -1.85 8.24 5.24
CA ILE A 13 -1.64 7.43 4.02
C ILE A 13 -0.73 8.18 3.04
N GLU A 14 -1.01 9.47 2.79
CA GLU A 14 -0.22 10.25 1.83
C GLU A 14 1.22 10.46 2.33
N GLY A 15 1.40 10.75 3.62
CA GLY A 15 2.73 10.84 4.22
C GLY A 15 3.49 9.51 4.14
N ALA A 16 2.81 8.39 4.35
CA ALA A 16 3.41 7.06 4.23
C ALA A 16 3.76 6.70 2.78
N ARG A 17 2.98 7.15 1.78
CA ARG A 17 3.31 7.01 0.35
C ARG A 17 4.58 7.77 0.00
N GLN A 18 4.67 9.04 0.40
CA GLN A 18 5.83 9.86 0.12
C GLN A 18 7.09 9.24 0.74
N ARG A 19 7.00 8.82 2.00
CA ARG A 19 8.12 8.15 2.68
C ARG A 19 8.52 6.84 2.00
N LEU A 20 7.55 6.06 1.51
CA LEU A 20 7.86 4.84 0.76
C LEU A 20 8.59 5.16 -0.53
N HIS A 21 8.17 6.21 -1.26
CA HIS A 21 8.83 6.68 -2.47
C HIS A 21 10.26 7.14 -2.17
N ASP A 22 10.46 7.94 -1.12
CA ASP A 22 11.79 8.44 -0.75
C ASP A 22 12.75 7.30 -0.34
N LEU A 23 12.24 6.29 0.38
CA LEU A 23 13.02 5.10 0.75
C LEU A 23 13.30 4.21 -0.47
N TYR A 24 12.34 4.12 -1.39
CA TYR A 24 12.48 3.38 -2.63
C TYR A 24 13.57 3.99 -3.52
N ASP A 25 13.57 5.31 -3.67
CA ASP A 25 14.59 6.04 -4.43
C ASP A 25 15.98 5.94 -3.79
N GLN A 26 16.06 5.89 -2.46
CA GLN A 26 17.34 5.80 -1.73
C GLN A 26 17.94 4.39 -1.70
N TYR A 27 17.12 3.36 -1.48
CA TYR A 27 17.61 2.01 -1.17
C TYR A 27 17.20 0.95 -2.20
N GLY A 28 16.20 1.21 -3.03
CA GLY A 28 15.68 0.29 -4.04
C GLY A 28 14.71 -0.78 -3.51
N PHE A 29 14.23 -1.63 -4.44
CA PHE A 29 13.34 -2.75 -4.13
C PHE A 29 14.11 -3.82 -3.33
N GLY A 30 13.75 -4.03 -2.06
CA GLY A 30 14.31 -5.12 -1.23
C GLY A 30 15.01 -4.69 0.05
N HIS A 31 15.14 -3.39 0.30
CA HIS A 31 15.62 -2.92 1.60
C HIS A 31 14.54 -3.13 2.66
N ALA A 32 14.92 -3.63 3.84
CA ALA A 32 13.98 -3.93 4.93
C ALA A 32 13.11 -2.71 5.29
N CYS A 33 13.69 -1.50 5.30
CA CYS A 33 12.92 -0.27 5.57
C CYS A 33 11.85 0.03 4.50
N VAL A 34 12.08 -0.31 3.23
CA VAL A 34 11.09 -0.15 2.16
C VAL A 34 9.95 -1.14 2.37
N LEU A 35 10.27 -2.39 2.73
CA LEU A 35 9.27 -3.42 3.00
C LEU A 35 8.43 -3.11 4.23
N GLU A 36 9.06 -2.69 5.33
CA GLU A 36 8.35 -2.27 6.55
C GLU A 36 7.46 -1.07 6.29
N GLN A 37 7.95 -0.07 5.56
CA GLN A 37 7.17 1.11 5.20
C GLN A 37 5.98 0.74 4.29
N ALA A 38 6.14 -0.21 3.37
CA ALA A 38 5.06 -0.70 2.52
C ALA A 38 3.99 -1.42 3.33
N MET A 39 4.40 -2.29 4.26
CA MET A 39 3.48 -2.98 5.17
C MET A 39 2.68 -1.99 6.03
N PHE A 40 3.34 -0.94 6.53
CA PHE A 40 2.69 0.10 7.31
C PHE A 40 1.66 0.89 6.47
N LEU A 41 1.99 1.21 5.22
CA LEU A 41 1.08 1.87 4.28
C LEU A 41 -0.16 0.99 4.00
N ASP A 42 0.02 -0.31 3.78
CA ASP A 42 -1.08 -1.25 3.58
C ASP A 42 -2.00 -1.34 4.79
N GLU A 43 -1.45 -1.30 6.01
CA GLU A 43 -2.24 -1.28 7.24
C GLU A 43 -3.08 0.00 7.37
N LEU A 44 -2.53 1.16 7.03
CA LEU A 44 -3.26 2.43 7.03
C LEU A 44 -4.40 2.41 5.98
N ILE A 45 -4.14 1.90 4.78
CA ILE A 45 -5.15 1.76 3.72
C ILE A 45 -6.25 0.79 4.17
N ASN A 46 -5.88 -0.34 4.80
CA ASN A 46 -6.85 -1.30 5.33
C ASN A 46 -7.69 -0.69 6.46
N GLN A 47 -7.12 0.15 7.31
CA GLN A 47 -7.87 0.89 8.33
C GLN A 47 -8.84 1.88 7.69
N TYR A 48 -8.41 2.61 6.66
CA TYR A 48 -9.26 3.54 5.91
C TYR A 48 -10.43 2.81 5.26
N ASN A 49 -10.13 1.70 4.60
CA ASN A 49 -11.12 0.82 4.00
C ASN A 49 -12.06 0.23 5.05
N ARG A 50 -11.60 -0.15 6.25
CA ARG A 50 -12.50 -0.63 7.32
C ARG A 50 -13.43 0.46 7.83
N MET A 51 -12.95 1.70 7.94
CA MET A 51 -13.77 2.84 8.35
C MET A 51 -14.84 3.16 7.32
N TYR A 52 -14.52 3.05 6.03
CA TYR A 52 -15.45 3.33 4.93
C TYR A 52 -16.39 2.16 4.62
N ASN A 53 -15.87 0.92 4.63
CA ASN A 53 -16.61 -0.31 4.29
C ASN A 53 -17.43 -0.89 5.46
N LYS A 54 -17.38 -0.31 6.67
CA LYS A 54 -18.35 -0.67 7.73
C LYS A 54 -19.80 -0.36 7.33
N HIS A 55 -20.01 0.41 6.26
CA HIS A 55 -21.31 0.69 5.64
C HIS A 55 -21.62 -0.12 4.36
N HIS A 56 -20.71 -0.97 3.87
CA HIS A 56 -20.93 -1.78 2.66
C HIS A 56 -20.42 -3.21 2.90
N TYR A 57 -21.18 -3.99 3.68
CA TYR A 57 -20.94 -5.42 3.75
C TYR A 57 -21.40 -6.04 2.43
N VAL A 58 -20.44 -6.59 1.68
CA VAL A 58 -20.57 -7.45 0.50
C VAL A 58 -20.79 -6.75 -0.86
N GLN A 59 -19.70 -6.41 -1.54
CA GLN A 59 -19.57 -6.45 -3.01
C GLN A 59 -18.06 -6.54 -3.30
N SER A 60 -17.54 -7.77 -3.38
CA SER A 60 -17.26 -8.51 -4.62
C SER A 60 -15.93 -8.10 -5.25
N GLU A 61 -15.00 -9.05 -5.25
CA GLU A 61 -13.91 -9.19 -6.24
C GLU A 61 -13.04 -7.96 -6.51
N THR A 62 -11.99 -7.77 -5.70
CA THR A 62 -10.69 -7.32 -6.22
C THR A 62 -9.55 -8.15 -5.61
N LEU A 63 -9.72 -9.47 -5.62
CA LEU A 63 -8.64 -10.32 -6.12
C LEU A 63 -8.38 -9.84 -7.56
N GLU A 64 -7.12 -9.71 -8.01
CA GLU A 64 -6.68 -9.23 -9.34
C GLU A 64 -6.03 -7.82 -9.42
N THR A 65 -5.28 -7.35 -8.41
CA THR A 65 -4.28 -6.28 -8.72
C THR A 65 -2.95 -6.35 -7.98
N THR A 66 -2.79 -7.22 -6.98
CA THR A 66 -1.47 -7.45 -6.36
C THR A 66 -0.74 -8.69 -6.90
N SER A 67 -1.35 -9.48 -7.81
CA SER A 67 -0.72 -10.68 -8.40
C SER A 67 -0.08 -10.46 -9.80
N LEU A 68 -0.13 -9.25 -10.36
CA LEU A 68 0.39 -8.97 -11.71
C LEU A 68 1.67 -8.11 -11.75
N VAL A 69 2.06 -7.46 -10.64
CA VAL A 69 3.30 -6.66 -10.62
C VAL A 69 4.54 -7.53 -10.45
N CYS A 70 4.43 -8.73 -9.87
CA CYS A 70 5.59 -9.63 -9.67
C CYS A 70 5.93 -10.55 -10.85
N LYS A 71 5.20 -10.47 -11.98
CA LYS A 71 5.42 -11.38 -13.14
C LYS A 71 6.19 -10.76 -14.32
N ASN A 72 6.55 -9.49 -14.26
CA ASN A 72 7.15 -8.77 -15.41
C ASN A 72 8.62 -8.37 -15.23
N ILE A 73 9.39 -9.09 -14.41
CA ILE A 73 10.86 -8.95 -14.41
C ILE A 73 11.42 -10.02 -15.35
N PRO A 74 12.03 -9.68 -16.50
CA PRO A 74 12.72 -10.65 -17.32
C PRO A 74 13.88 -11.25 -16.52
N LEU A 75 13.87 -12.57 -16.35
CA LEU A 75 15.02 -13.30 -15.81
C LEU A 75 16.25 -13.05 -16.70
N PRO A 76 17.42 -12.66 -16.15
CA PRO A 76 18.64 -12.62 -16.92
C PRO A 76 19.01 -14.04 -17.36
N ASN A 77 19.25 -14.19 -18.66
CA ASN A 77 19.61 -15.45 -19.30
C ASN A 77 20.93 -15.99 -18.70
N PRO A 78 21.03 -17.26 -18.27
CA PRO A 78 22.32 -17.84 -17.89
C PRO A 78 23.15 -18.09 -19.15
N THR A 79 24.42 -17.68 -19.07
CA THR A 79 25.48 -17.78 -20.09
C THR A 79 25.70 -19.21 -20.60
#